data_AF-A0A7S4PYU6-F1
#
_entry.id   AF-A0A7S4PYU6-F1
#
_cell.length_a   1.000
_cell.length_b   1.000
_cell.length_c   1.000
_cell.angle_alpha   90.00
_cell.angle_beta   90.00
_cell.angle_gamma   90.00
#
_symmetry.space_group_name_H-M   'P 1'
#
loop_
_entity.id
_entity.type
_entity.pdbx_description
1 polymer ?
#
loop_
_entity_poly.entity_id
_entity_poly.type
_entity_poly.pdbx_seq_one_letter_code
_entity_poly.pdbx_strand_id
1 'polypeptide(L)'
;GTMAMPVAVMSSTGTNVTGIVSLVVAGLVLICSCLVLNPVINAVNIYSMVMSAVSLKTEAATFYFFTDSLTAYPEGPHFTKIFFNTCIGSVHLSASLLGIYMYQNFSRKWTYRRWMLLANFAIAAASICNILLFKRVNVRLGIADWLWA
;
A
#
# COMPACT_ATOMS: atom_id res chain seq x y z
N GLY A 1 -0.74 -9.59 11.42
CA GLY A 1 -2.06 -10.15 11.77
C GLY A 1 -2.94 -10.34 10.54
N THR A 2 -3.30 -9.26 9.85
CA THR A 2 -4.31 -9.27 8.77
C THR A 2 -3.84 -9.81 7.42
N MET A 3 -2.54 -9.89 7.13
CA MET A 3 -2.02 -10.42 5.86
C MET A 3 -1.79 -11.95 5.86
N ALA A 4 -1.86 -12.60 7.03
CA ALA A 4 -1.70 -14.06 7.14
C ALA A 4 -2.96 -14.83 6.70
N MET A 5 -4.15 -14.24 6.94
CA MET A 5 -5.43 -14.87 6.60
C MET A 5 -5.67 -15.00 5.08
N PRO A 6 -5.39 -13.97 4.25
CA PRO A 6 -5.60 -14.08 2.80
C PRO A 6 -4.66 -15.08 2.12
N VAL A 7 -3.39 -15.15 2.57
CA VAL A 7 -2.38 -16.05 1.99
C VAL A 7 -2.68 -17.52 2.33
N ALA A 8 -3.19 -17.80 3.52
CA ALA A 8 -3.63 -19.14 3.91
C ALA A 8 -4.88 -19.63 3.14
N VAL A 9 -5.75 -18.70 2.72
CA VAL A 9 -6.91 -19.02 1.86
C VAL A 9 -6.46 -19.26 0.42
N MET A 10 -5.44 -18.53 -0.07
CA MET A 10 -4.87 -18.74 -1.40
C MET A 10 -4.06 -20.03 -1.54
N SER A 11 -3.48 -20.57 -0.46
CA SER A 11 -2.71 -21.83 -0.52
C SER A 11 -3.59 -23.09 -0.47
N SER A 12 -4.83 -22.99 0.02
CA SER A 12 -5.76 -24.12 0.16
C SER A 12 -6.76 -24.25 -0.99
N THR A 13 -6.95 -23.20 -1.80
CA THR A 13 -7.95 -23.16 -2.87
C THR A 13 -7.37 -22.56 -4.15
N GLY A 14 -7.75 -23.08 -5.32
CA GLY A 14 -7.24 -22.60 -6.61
C GLY A 14 -7.49 -21.10 -6.84
N THR A 15 -6.52 -20.41 -7.45
CA THR A 15 -6.49 -18.94 -7.67
C THR A 15 -7.79 -18.37 -8.25
N ASN A 16 -8.48 -19.14 -9.10
CA ASN A 16 -9.73 -18.75 -9.73
C ASN A 16 -10.89 -18.63 -8.72
N VAL A 17 -10.94 -19.50 -7.70
CA VAL A 17 -12.00 -19.52 -6.69
C VAL A 17 -11.87 -18.32 -5.76
N THR A 18 -10.67 -18.01 -5.31
CA THR A 18 -10.39 -16.84 -4.46
C THR A 18 -10.72 -15.53 -5.18
N GLY A 19 -10.46 -15.45 -6.48
CA GLY A 19 -10.84 -14.32 -7.32
C GLY A 19 -12.36 -14.09 -7.34
N ILE A 20 -13.14 -15.15 -7.61
CA ILE A 20 -14.61 -15.07 -7.65
C ILE A 20 -15.18 -14.69 -6.28
N VAL A 21 -14.70 -15.32 -5.20
CA VAL A 21 -15.17 -15.02 -3.83
C VAL A 21 -14.89 -13.57 -3.46
N SER A 22 -13.72 -13.03 -3.81
CA SER A 22 -13.38 -11.63 -3.52
C SER A 22 -14.28 -10.63 -4.26
N LEU A 23 -14.66 -10.93 -5.50
CA LEU A 23 -15.60 -10.10 -6.29
C LEU A 23 -17.00 -10.10 -5.69
N VAL A 24 -17.49 -11.27 -5.28
CA VAL A 24 -18.82 -11.42 -4.66
C VAL A 24 -18.88 -10.67 -3.33
N VAL A 25 -17.85 -10.82 -2.48
CA VAL A 25 -17.78 -10.11 -1.20
C VAL A 25 -17.67 -8.61 -1.40
N ALA A 26 -16.86 -8.13 -2.35
CA ALA A 26 -16.77 -6.71 -2.67
C ALA A 26 -18.11 -6.13 -3.13
N GLY A 27 -18.84 -6.85 -4.00
CA GLY A 27 -20.18 -6.46 -4.45
C GLY A 27 -21.18 -6.37 -3.30
N LEU A 28 -21.21 -7.36 -2.42
CA LEU A 28 -22.08 -7.36 -1.22
C LEU A 28 -21.77 -6.18 -0.29
N VAL A 29 -20.50 -5.90 -0.04
CA VAL A 29 -20.09 -4.77 0.81
C VAL A 29 -20.50 -3.43 0.21
N LEU A 30 -20.39 -3.26 -1.11
CA LEU A 30 -20.84 -2.05 -1.80
C LEU A 30 -22.36 -1.88 -1.71
N ILE A 31 -23.13 -2.95 -1.91
CA ILE A 31 -24.59 -2.93 -1.81
C ILE A 31 -25.04 -2.61 -0.37
N CYS A 32 -24.44 -3.25 0.64
CA CYS A 32 -24.72 -2.96 2.03
C CYS A 32 -24.35 -1.51 2.40
N SER A 33 -23.23 -1.00 1.89
CA SER A 33 -22.80 0.39 2.13
C SER A 33 -23.75 1.42 1.50
N CYS A 34 -24.35 1.09 0.36
CA CYS A 34 -25.36 1.93 -0.31
C CYS A 34 -26.70 1.98 0.44
N LEU A 35 -27.07 0.92 1.16
CA LEU A 35 -28.35 0.85 1.87
C LEU A 35 -28.31 1.49 3.26
N VAL A 36 -27.15 1.45 3.93
CA VAL A 36 -27.02 1.87 5.34
C VAL A 36 -26.53 3.32 5.47
N LEU A 37 -25.80 3.85 4.49
CA LEU A 37 -25.02 5.09 4.65
C LEU A 37 -25.59 6.28 3.87
N ASN A 38 -25.52 7.47 4.47
CA ASN A 38 -25.91 8.73 3.82
C ASN A 38 -25.17 8.90 2.47
N PRO A 39 -25.86 9.33 1.40
CA PRO A 39 -25.35 9.31 0.02
C PRO A 39 -24.06 10.11 -0.18
N VAL A 40 -23.85 11.15 0.64
CA VAL A 40 -22.62 11.97 0.61
C VAL A 40 -21.40 11.21 1.14
N ILE A 41 -21.57 10.39 2.18
CA ILE A 41 -20.47 9.60 2.80
C ILE A 41 -20.20 8.35 1.94
N ASN A 42 -21.27 7.76 1.40
CA ASN A 42 -21.18 6.58 0.55
C ASN A 42 -20.36 6.82 -0.73
N ALA A 43 -20.52 7.99 -1.37
CA ALA A 43 -19.75 8.34 -2.58
C ALA A 43 -18.23 8.29 -2.35
N VAL A 44 -17.76 8.66 -1.16
CA VAL A 44 -16.34 8.64 -0.82
C VAL A 44 -15.84 7.23 -0.53
N ASN A 45 -16.67 6.42 0.14
CA ASN A 45 -16.34 5.03 0.42
C ASN A 45 -16.23 4.21 -0.88
N ILE A 46 -17.20 4.38 -1.79
CA ILE A 46 -17.18 3.77 -3.12
C ILE A 46 -15.91 4.21 -3.87
N TYR A 47 -15.59 5.50 -3.85
CA TYR A 47 -14.38 6.02 -4.47
C TYR A 47 -13.11 5.35 -3.91
N SER A 48 -12.99 5.24 -2.58
CA SER A 48 -11.85 4.60 -1.92
C SER A 48 -11.72 3.11 -2.26
N MET A 49 -12.84 2.39 -2.32
CA MET A 49 -12.86 0.97 -2.71
C MET A 49 -12.45 0.77 -4.17
N VAL A 50 -13.01 1.56 -5.10
CA VAL A 50 -12.66 1.50 -6.52
C VAL A 50 -11.19 1.85 -6.72
N MET A 51 -10.71 2.92 -6.07
CA MET A 51 -9.30 3.30 -6.13
C MET A 51 -8.38 2.19 -5.62
N SER A 52 -8.74 1.53 -4.51
CA SER A 52 -7.98 0.41 -3.96
C SER A 52 -8.00 -0.84 -4.85
N ALA A 53 -9.09 -1.07 -5.59
CA ALA A 53 -9.20 -2.19 -6.54
C ALA A 53 -8.38 -1.97 -7.82
N VAL A 54 -8.28 -0.72 -8.27
CA VAL A 54 -7.49 -0.33 -9.46
C VAL A 54 -6.00 -0.19 -9.13
N SER A 55 -5.65 0.08 -7.87
CA SER A 55 -4.26 0.26 -7.44
C SER A 55 -3.51 -1.08 -7.41
N LEU A 56 -2.51 -1.22 -8.27
CA LEU A 56 -1.58 -2.35 -8.25
C LEU A 56 -0.74 -2.32 -6.97
N LYS A 57 -0.85 -3.36 -6.14
CA LYS A 57 -0.09 -3.51 -4.90
C LYS A 57 1.22 -4.23 -5.16
N THR A 58 2.31 -3.47 -5.23
CA THR A 58 3.67 -4.02 -5.48
C THR A 58 4.36 -4.49 -4.19
N GLU A 59 3.73 -4.36 -3.02
CA GLU A 59 4.33 -4.65 -1.71
C GLU A 59 5.01 -6.03 -1.63
N ALA A 60 4.39 -7.08 -2.19
CA ALA A 60 4.97 -8.42 -2.22
C ALA A 60 6.22 -8.49 -3.12
N ALA A 61 6.17 -7.86 -4.30
CA ALA A 61 7.31 -7.83 -5.22
C ALA A 61 8.48 -7.01 -4.65
N THR A 62 8.19 -5.92 -3.92
CA THR A 62 9.19 -5.15 -3.17
C THR A 62 9.86 -6.02 -2.11
N PHE A 63 9.08 -6.79 -1.35
CA PHE A 63 9.62 -7.71 -0.34
C PHE A 63 10.57 -8.75 -0.97
N TYR A 64 10.17 -9.40 -2.06
CA TYR A 64 11.05 -10.33 -2.79
C TYR A 64 12.30 -9.63 -3.30
N PHE A 65 12.16 -8.45 -3.93
CA PHE A 65 13.28 -7.70 -4.48
C PHE A 65 14.37 -7.33 -3.45
N PHE A 66 13.99 -7.07 -2.19
CA PHE A 66 14.91 -6.69 -1.12
C PHE A 66 15.36 -7.84 -0.22
N THR A 67 14.70 -9.01 -0.26
CA THR A 67 14.98 -10.12 0.68
C THR A 67 15.32 -11.45 0.01
N ASP A 68 15.38 -11.49 -1.34
CA ASP A 68 15.74 -12.71 -2.04
C ASP A 68 17.22 -13.08 -1.87
N SER A 69 17.47 -14.39 -1.92
CA SER A 69 18.77 -15.02 -1.71
C SER A 69 19.74 -14.76 -2.86
N LEU A 70 21.05 -14.77 -2.56
CA LEU A 70 22.17 -14.59 -3.50
C LEU A 70 22.08 -15.46 -4.77
N THR A 71 21.40 -16.62 -4.70
CA THR A 71 21.20 -17.55 -5.81
C THR A 71 20.14 -17.10 -6.82
N ALA A 72 19.20 -16.23 -6.42
CA ALA A 72 18.10 -15.75 -7.27
C ALA A 72 18.36 -14.34 -7.84
N TYR A 73 19.08 -13.49 -7.12
CA TYR A 73 19.45 -12.13 -7.57
C TYR A 73 20.85 -11.73 -7.04
N PRO A 74 21.93 -11.98 -7.82
CA PRO A 74 23.31 -11.70 -7.37
C PRO A 74 23.63 -10.19 -7.28
N GLU A 75 22.79 -9.34 -7.86
CA GLU A 75 22.91 -7.88 -7.86
C GLU A 75 21.97 -7.22 -6.82
N GLY A 76 21.38 -7.97 -5.89
CA GLY A 76 20.41 -7.47 -4.91
C GLY A 76 21.06 -6.91 -3.64
N PRO A 77 20.56 -5.79 -3.06
CA PRO A 77 20.91 -5.41 -1.69
C PRO A 77 20.23 -6.40 -0.74
N HIS A 78 20.99 -7.38 -0.25
CA HIS A 78 20.51 -8.48 0.59
C HIS A 78 20.19 -8.01 2.02
N PHE A 79 19.08 -7.29 2.21
CA PHE A 79 18.70 -6.82 3.54
C PHE A 79 18.09 -7.92 4.39
N THR A 80 18.47 -7.94 5.67
CA THR A 80 17.85 -8.84 6.65
C THR A 80 16.34 -8.54 6.74
N LYS A 81 15.50 -9.57 6.63
CA LYS A 81 14.02 -9.46 6.66
C LYS A 81 13.49 -8.68 7.87
N ILE A 82 14.18 -8.79 9.00
CA ILE A 82 13.86 -8.08 10.26
C ILE A 82 14.10 -6.58 10.12
N PHE A 83 15.22 -6.20 9.49
CA PHE A 83 15.57 -4.80 9.25
C PHE A 83 14.56 -4.16 8.28
N PHE A 84 14.28 -4.83 7.17
CA PHE A 84 13.30 -4.37 6.17
C PHE A 84 11.91 -4.13 6.78
N ASN A 85 11.39 -5.12 7.52
CA ASN A 85 10.05 -5.02 8.11
C ASN A 85 9.98 -3.99 9.24
N THR A 86 11.04 -3.89 10.06
CA THR A 86 11.06 -2.95 11.21
C THR A 86 11.22 -1.52 10.75
N CYS A 87 12.13 -1.23 9.82
CA CYS A 87 12.36 0.11 9.33
C CYS A 87 11.19 0.63 8.50
N ILE A 88 10.68 -0.16 7.55
CA ILE A 88 9.50 0.23 6.75
C ILE A 88 8.27 0.36 7.64
N GLY A 89 8.07 -0.58 8.57
CA GLY A 89 6.99 -0.50 9.55
C GLY A 89 7.07 0.76 10.41
N SER A 90 8.25 1.10 10.92
CA SER A 90 8.46 2.28 11.77
C SER A 90 8.25 3.59 10.99
N VAL A 91 8.73 3.66 9.74
CA VAL A 91 8.50 4.82 8.86
C VAL A 91 7.03 4.94 8.52
N HIS A 92 6.34 3.84 8.22
CA HIS A 92 4.91 3.83 7.95
C HIS A 92 4.08 4.33 9.15
N LEU A 93 4.43 3.87 10.36
CA LEU A 93 3.78 4.34 11.59
C LEU A 93 4.01 5.83 11.82
N SER A 94 5.25 6.29 11.65
CA SER A 94 5.61 7.71 11.80
C SER A 94 4.89 8.60 10.78
N ALA A 95 4.83 8.16 9.53
CA ALA A 95 4.10 8.85 8.46
C ALA A 95 2.59 8.88 8.72
N SER A 96 2.03 7.79 9.25
CA SER A 96 0.61 7.71 9.62
C SER A 96 0.27 8.67 10.76
N LEU A 97 1.11 8.74 11.80
CA LEU A 97 0.96 9.68 12.90
C LEU A 97 1.06 11.13 12.42
N LEU A 98 2.02 11.44 11.55
CA LEU A 98 2.13 12.76 10.93
C LEU A 98 0.89 13.10 10.10
N GLY A 99 0.37 12.16 9.32
CA GLY A 99 -0.85 12.34 8.54
C GLY A 99 -2.06 12.68 9.41
N ILE A 100 -2.24 11.96 10.53
CA ILE A 100 -3.32 12.22 11.50
C ILE A 100 -3.15 13.59 12.15
N TYR A 101 -1.92 13.95 12.56
CA TYR A 101 -1.62 15.25 13.15
C TYR A 101 -1.92 16.40 12.18
N MET A 102 -1.48 16.28 10.92
CA MET A 102 -1.80 17.24 9.87
C MET A 102 -3.31 17.32 9.63
N TYR A 103 -4.00 16.19 9.61
CA TYR A 103 -5.45 16.16 9.45
C TYR A 103 -6.15 16.89 10.60
N GLN A 104 -5.80 16.63 11.85
CA GLN A 104 -6.42 17.29 13.00
C GLN A 104 -6.17 18.81 13.00
N ASN A 105 -4.96 19.24 12.68
CA ASN A 105 -4.61 20.66 12.69
C ASN A 105 -5.23 21.45 11.52
N PHE A 106 -5.24 20.87 10.32
CA PHE A 106 -5.72 21.55 9.10
C PHE A 106 -7.19 21.28 8.77
N SER A 107 -7.82 20.20 9.27
CA SER A 107 -9.23 19.87 8.97
C SER A 107 -10.22 20.90 9.46
N ARG A 108 -9.88 21.69 10.49
CA ARG A 108 -10.79 22.70 11.05
C ARG A 108 -11.10 23.86 10.08
N LYS A 109 -10.28 24.08 9.06
CA LYS A 109 -10.43 25.21 8.12
C LYS A 109 -10.72 24.78 6.67
N TRP A 110 -10.67 23.48 6.35
CA TRP A 110 -10.65 22.99 4.97
C TRP A 110 -11.87 22.13 4.64
N THR A 111 -12.44 22.33 3.45
CA THR A 111 -13.51 21.49 2.92
C THR A 111 -13.01 20.07 2.62
N TYR A 112 -13.82 19.07 2.92
CA TYR A 112 -13.54 17.65 2.69
C TYR A 112 -13.03 17.31 1.28
N ARG A 113 -13.55 17.99 0.25
CA ARG A 113 -13.11 17.82 -1.15
C ARG A 113 -11.63 18.15 -1.38
N ARG A 114 -11.09 19.16 -0.68
CA ARG A 114 -9.69 19.56 -0.80
C ARG A 114 -8.75 18.54 -0.15
N TRP A 115 -9.20 17.89 0.93
CA TRP A 115 -8.48 16.79 1.55
C TRP A 115 -8.37 15.58 0.63
N MET A 116 -9.45 15.21 -0.05
CA MET A 116 -9.41 14.13 -1.03
C MET A 116 -8.44 14.43 -2.19
N LEU A 117 -8.42 15.66 -2.69
CA LEU A 117 -7.47 16.08 -3.72
C LEU A 117 -6.02 15.97 -3.22
N LEU A 118 -5.74 16.48 -2.01
CA LEU A 118 -4.40 16.41 -1.42
C LEU A 118 -3.93 14.97 -1.23
N ALA A 119 -4.81 14.09 -0.73
CA ALA A 119 -4.50 12.67 -0.56
C ALA A 119 -4.18 12.00 -1.91
N ASN A 120 -4.94 12.31 -2.96
CA ASN A 120 -4.67 11.80 -4.31
C ASN A 120 -3.33 12.28 -4.86
N PHE A 121 -3.01 13.57 -4.68
CA PHE A 121 -1.71 14.11 -5.07
C PHE A 121 -0.55 13.44 -4.31
N ALA A 122 -0.72 13.19 -3.01
CA ALA A 122 0.27 12.50 -2.20
C ALA A 122 0.48 11.05 -2.67
N ILE A 123 -0.60 10.32 -3.00
CA ILE A 123 -0.51 8.96 -3.54
C ILE A 123 0.16 8.95 -4.92
N ALA A 124 -0.17 9.93 -5.78
CA ALA A 124 0.47 10.06 -7.08
C ALA A 124 1.97 10.36 -6.95
N ALA A 125 2.35 11.28 -6.06
CA ALA A 125 3.75 11.57 -5.76
C ALA A 125 4.48 10.33 -5.20
N ALA A 126 3.87 9.60 -4.28
CA ALA A 126 4.43 8.36 -3.73
C ALA A 126 4.61 7.28 -4.81
N SER A 127 3.68 7.19 -5.76
CA SER A 127 3.77 6.26 -6.90
C SER A 127 4.95 6.58 -7.81
N ILE A 128 5.20 7.87 -8.07
CA ILE A 128 6.37 8.33 -8.83
C ILE A 128 7.67 8.00 -8.07
N CYS A 129 7.71 8.25 -6.75
CA CYS A 129 8.86 7.91 -5.91
C CYS A 129 9.16 6.40 -5.92
N ASN A 130 8.14 5.55 -5.85
CA ASN A 130 8.30 4.10 -5.95
C ASN A 130 8.91 3.69 -7.30
N ILE A 131 8.45 4.28 -8.41
CA ILE A 131 9.02 4.01 -9.75
C ILE A 131 10.50 4.38 -9.81
N LEU A 132 10.89 5.52 -9.23
CA LEU A 132 12.30 5.95 -9.18
C LEU A 132 13.17 5.01 -8.34
N LEU A 133 12.63 4.50 -7.24
CA LEU A 133 13.29 3.52 -6.38
C LEU A 133 13.50 2.18 -7.11
N PHE A 134 12.47 1.68 -7.80
CA PHE A 134 12.58 0.45 -8.61
C PHE A 134 13.54 0.58 -9.79
N LYS A 135 13.66 1.77 -10.39
CA LYS A 135 14.62 2.04 -11.46
C LYS A 135 16.08 2.09 -10.95
N ARG A 136 16.31 1.86 -9.64
CA ARG A 136 17.63 1.87 -8.99
C ARG A 136 18.45 3.11 -9.33
N VAL A 137 17.79 4.28 -9.43
CA VAL A 137 18.49 5.57 -9.60
C VAL A 137 19.44 5.82 -8.43
N ASN A 138 19.15 5.25 -7.26
CA ASN A 138 20.00 5.25 -6.07
C ASN A 138 21.41 4.68 -6.33
N VAL A 139 21.52 3.60 -7.13
CA VAL A 139 22.81 2.96 -7.47
C VAL A 139 23.60 3.82 -8.46
N ARG A 140 22.91 4.53 -9.37
CA ARG A 140 23.55 5.51 -10.26
C ARG A 140 24.07 6.76 -9.53
N LEU A 141 23.50 7.07 -8.37
CA LEU A 141 23.91 8.18 -7.50
C LEU A 141 25.05 7.79 -6.52
N GLY A 142 25.56 6.56 -6.57
CA GLY A 142 26.75 6.15 -5.82
C GLY A 142 26.54 5.94 -4.32
N ILE A 143 25.30 5.85 -3.85
CA ILE A 143 25.01 5.47 -2.46
C ILE A 143 25.25 3.97 -2.34
N ALA A 144 26.32 3.60 -1.63
CA ALA A 144 26.75 2.23 -1.50
C ALA A 144 25.83 1.45 -0.54
N ASP A 145 25.35 0.29 -0.99
CA ASP A 145 24.35 -0.56 -0.31
C ASP A 145 24.84 -1.22 1.00
N TRP A 146 26.08 -0.94 1.44
CA TRP A 146 26.68 -1.52 2.66
C TRP A 146 26.22 -0.88 3.98
N LEU A 147 25.53 0.27 3.95
CA LEU A 147 25.10 0.94 5.18
C LEU A 147 23.96 0.20 5.90
N TRP A 148 23.38 -0.83 5.28
CA TRP A 148 22.14 -1.46 5.70
C TRP A 148 22.16 -3.00 5.62
N ALA A 149 23.32 -3.62 5.37
CA ALA A 149 23.53 -5.07 5.42
C ALA A 149 23.40 -5.61 6.86
#